data_AF-A0A182LV80-F1
#
_entry.id   AF-A0A182LV80-F1
#
_cell.length_a   1.000
_cell.length_b   1.000
_cell.length_c   1.000
_cell.angle_alpha   90.00
_cell.angle_beta   90.00
_cell.angle_gamma   90.00
#
_symmetry.space_group_name_H-M   'P 1'
#
loop_
_entity.id
_entity.type
_entity.pdbx_description
1 polymer ?
#
loop_
_entity_poly.entity_id
_entity_poly.type
_entity_poly.pdbx_seq_one_letter_code
_entity_poly.pdbx_strand_id
1 'polypeptide(L)'
;MSTGDESTASESPARKKKKSDPNSSREYQPEQIAYEKLRLVLGRHYFDVCQRLALDYVPSCVRNVTECAQRHASKRSQRAKCVSLMRQTNTHDQLREFRPVQFIEFLSQANMRREFIDSDLFVAGLQLMLTLNRPAEELQLEYSIVDIVVEMGEVLEKCLKQFPPCRWDLRPAYQRIVFGQLDAKCFERCDQREGLFRNVLHLIEHCIETEQGQANHPNTRAKRTATRGQTFEDDELFSYNYNSWMLSNRLCYDFDKLSREERFERLFAVLHILVKLLEMDFAMWILRNPTKSHQNLCNPSRSPLVAQLVWNGDYGSVNLFIKKLFQMFVNMNALHYPEADIAVISRLLTIVTVAVNLCEFQYNEGQIQYPCIKDNSLHYARQLWKTLEASGYFSIPLCLSTIRHLRSPFLQLQLVEHLMQKFNRSMNLRNVRSFFQPLLNRCWQECAIDEPSEAAEQSATIYPVLNAERTRLKECEIYQKQYLELLLIGLRAYCDMHQLPAYFREIMVQPAPKASIDGTLPVALASSNECPLETRIVPPIVHDERMIFQGVAMSGELVVEYRDDIKYLLLIKEQLKQIESTEERALFHHWMIFLSEVDPSLRIV
;
A
#
# COMPACT_ATOMS: atom_id res chain seq x y z
N MET A 1 11.52 -52.92 68.28
CA MET A 1 12.91 -52.42 68.28
C MET A 1 12.82 -50.91 68.24
N SER A 2 12.75 -50.27 69.41
CA SER A 2 13.88 -49.58 70.09
C SER A 2 14.41 -48.42 69.23
N THR A 3 14.43 -47.15 69.65
CA THR A 3 14.30 -46.44 70.95
C THR A 3 13.95 -44.97 70.61
N GLY A 4 13.07 -44.26 71.32
CA GLY A 4 13.32 -43.59 72.60
C GLY A 4 13.53 -42.08 72.37
N ASP A 5 12.53 -41.25 72.69
CA ASP A 5 12.53 -40.23 73.79
C ASP A 5 13.11 -38.88 73.31
N GLU A 6 12.64 -37.67 73.67
CA GLU A 6 12.01 -37.23 74.90
C GLU A 6 11.34 -35.84 74.70
N SER A 7 10.43 -35.53 75.62
CA SER A 7 9.46 -34.42 75.70
C SER A 7 9.88 -33.29 76.64
N THR A 8 9.44 -32.04 76.38
CA THR A 8 9.01 -31.01 77.38
C THR A 8 8.26 -29.88 76.65
N ALA A 9 6.94 -29.65 76.83
CA ALA A 9 6.26 -28.84 77.87
C ALA A 9 6.82 -27.40 77.95
N SER A 10 6.09 -26.28 78.02
CA SER A 10 4.70 -25.86 78.20
C SER A 10 4.76 -24.34 77.96
N GLU A 11 3.84 -23.65 77.28
CA GLU A 11 2.85 -22.77 77.93
C GLU A 11 2.12 -21.97 76.83
N SER A 12 0.81 -21.85 76.93
CA SER A 12 0.01 -20.84 76.24
C SER A 12 -0.51 -19.85 77.27
N PRO A 13 -0.63 -18.54 76.94
CA PRO A 13 -1.99 -18.01 76.96
C PRO A 13 -2.31 -16.94 75.89
N ALA A 14 -3.51 -17.11 75.32
CA ALA A 14 -4.55 -16.11 75.10
C ALA A 14 -4.27 -14.76 74.37
N ARG A 15 -5.00 -14.63 73.26
CA ARG A 15 -5.80 -13.45 72.81
C ARG A 15 -5.04 -12.19 72.31
N LYS A 16 -5.15 -11.97 71.00
CA LYS A 16 -6.09 -10.97 70.43
C LYS A 16 -6.23 -11.14 68.91
N LYS A 17 -7.47 -11.37 68.47
CA LYS A 17 -7.92 -11.19 67.08
C LYS A 17 -7.52 -9.79 66.61
N LYS A 18 -6.66 -9.69 65.60
CA LYS A 18 -6.60 -8.51 64.72
C LYS A 18 -7.05 -8.98 63.34
N LYS A 19 -8.32 -8.71 63.06
CA LYS A 19 -8.91 -8.73 61.72
C LYS A 19 -8.09 -7.74 60.90
N SER A 20 -7.23 -8.20 60.01
CA SER A 20 -6.66 -7.36 58.96
C SER A 20 -7.60 -7.43 57.77
N ASP A 21 -8.25 -6.31 57.47
CA ASP A 21 -9.12 -6.12 56.31
C ASP A 21 -8.45 -6.59 55.00
N PRO A 22 -9.19 -7.27 54.10
CA PRO A 22 -8.71 -7.62 52.77
C PRO A 22 -8.98 -6.46 51.80
N ASN A 23 -8.60 -5.23 52.18
CA ASN A 23 -8.80 -4.04 51.35
C ASN A 23 -7.58 -3.13 51.41
N SER A 24 -6.41 -3.68 51.13
CA SER A 24 -5.34 -2.87 50.55
C SER A 24 -5.74 -2.60 49.10
N SER A 25 -6.36 -1.45 48.86
CA SER A 25 -6.40 -0.82 47.55
C SER A 25 -5.01 -0.89 46.93
N ARG A 26 -4.81 -1.78 45.95
CA ARG A 26 -3.61 -1.80 45.11
C ARG A 26 -3.58 -0.44 44.40
N GLU A 27 -2.80 0.49 44.92
CA GLU A 27 -2.31 1.60 44.13
C GLU A 27 -1.52 0.97 42.97
N TYR A 28 -2.16 0.87 41.80
CA TYR A 28 -1.47 0.47 40.59
C TYR A 28 -0.35 1.48 40.37
N GLN A 29 0.89 1.02 40.39
CA GLN A 29 2.04 1.90 40.16
C GLN A 29 1.90 2.55 38.78
N PRO A 30 2.18 3.86 38.61
CA PRO A 30 2.04 4.58 37.34
C PRO A 30 2.74 3.92 36.15
N GLU A 31 3.81 3.16 36.42
CA GLU A 31 4.55 2.39 35.42
C GLU A 31 3.79 1.17 34.89
N GLN A 32 3.02 0.48 35.74
CA GLN A 32 2.18 -0.65 35.32
C GLN A 32 1.03 -0.17 34.42
N ILE A 33 0.45 0.99 34.72
CA ILE A 33 -0.59 1.61 33.89
C ILE A 33 -0.05 1.98 32.51
N ALA A 34 1.14 2.59 32.45
CA ALA A 34 1.79 2.93 31.18
C ALA A 34 2.12 1.68 30.34
N TYR A 35 2.62 0.63 31.00
CA TYR A 35 2.89 -0.66 30.37
C TYR A 35 1.63 -1.29 29.74
N GLU A 36 0.52 -1.34 30.48
CA GLU A 36 -0.75 -1.90 30.00
C GLU A 36 -1.33 -1.09 28.83
N LYS A 37 -1.28 0.25 28.93
CA LYS A 37 -1.73 1.15 27.85
C LYS A 37 -0.89 0.99 26.58
N LEU A 38 0.44 0.85 26.70
CA LEU A 38 1.30 0.64 25.54
C LEU A 38 1.04 -0.72 24.88
N ARG A 39 0.92 -1.79 25.67
CA ARG A 39 0.57 -3.12 25.17
C ARG A 39 -0.77 -3.11 24.43
N LEU A 40 -1.76 -2.39 24.96
CA LEU A 40 -3.07 -2.21 24.32
C LEU A 40 -2.95 -1.55 22.94
N VAL A 41 -2.20 -0.45 22.86
CA VAL A 41 -2.02 0.32 21.62
C VAL A 41 -1.31 -0.50 20.56
N LEU A 42 -0.18 -1.13 20.92
CA LEU A 42 0.58 -1.98 19.99
C LEU A 42 -0.21 -3.22 19.58
N GLY A 43 -0.95 -3.83 20.51
CA GLY A 43 -1.83 -4.96 20.25
C GLY A 43 -2.97 -4.62 19.29
N ARG A 44 -3.55 -3.42 19.38
CA ARG A 44 -4.53 -2.92 18.41
C ARG A 44 -3.88 -2.64 17.05
N HIS A 45 -2.73 -1.97 17.04
CA HIS A 45 -2.03 -1.64 15.81
C HIS A 45 -1.59 -2.87 15.03
N TYR A 46 -1.24 -3.97 15.72
CA TYR A 46 -0.93 -5.24 15.08
C TYR A 46 -2.07 -5.75 14.15
N PHE A 47 -3.32 -5.53 14.56
CA PHE A 47 -4.52 -5.93 13.82
C PHE A 47 -5.10 -4.83 12.92
N ASP A 48 -4.56 -3.61 12.96
CA ASP A 48 -4.98 -2.52 12.08
C ASP A 48 -4.41 -2.69 10.67
N VAL A 49 -5.00 -3.65 9.93
CA VAL A 49 -4.61 -3.96 8.56
C VAL A 49 -4.92 -2.80 7.60
N CYS A 50 -5.87 -1.93 7.94
CA CYS A 50 -6.22 -0.77 7.11
C CYS A 50 -5.08 0.24 7.12
N GLN A 51 -4.57 0.59 8.30
CA GLN A 51 -3.43 1.48 8.44
C GLN A 51 -2.16 0.81 7.92
N ARG A 52 -1.92 -0.46 8.27
CA ARG A 52 -0.71 -1.19 7.88
C ARG A 52 -0.53 -1.30 6.36
N LEU A 53 -1.60 -1.53 5.62
CA LEU A 53 -1.59 -1.63 4.16
C LEU A 53 -1.90 -0.31 3.45
N ALA A 54 -2.18 0.77 4.20
CA ALA A 54 -2.62 2.07 3.67
C ALA A 54 -3.75 1.92 2.63
N LEU A 55 -4.81 1.20 3.01
CA LEU A 55 -5.90 0.84 2.10
C LEU A 55 -6.79 2.04 1.74
N ASP A 56 -6.88 2.34 0.45
CA ASP A 56 -7.86 3.32 -0.08
C ASP A 56 -9.30 2.79 0.05
N TYR A 57 -9.45 1.47 -0.08
CA TYR A 57 -10.71 0.78 0.06
C TYR A 57 -10.66 -0.24 1.20
N VAL A 58 -11.47 -0.02 2.24
CA VAL A 58 -11.60 -0.97 3.36
C VAL A 58 -12.59 -2.09 2.99
N PRO A 59 -12.15 -3.35 2.85
CA PRO A 59 -13.04 -4.47 2.54
C PRO A 59 -14.09 -4.64 3.63
N SER A 60 -15.33 -4.93 3.25
CA SER A 60 -16.42 -5.18 4.21
C SER A 60 -16.07 -6.27 5.24
N CYS A 61 -15.30 -7.28 4.80
CA CYS A 61 -14.83 -8.38 5.63
C CYS A 61 -13.88 -7.96 6.75
N VAL A 62 -13.13 -6.86 6.58
CA VAL A 62 -12.24 -6.32 7.63
C VAL A 62 -13.06 -5.66 8.73
N ARG A 63 -14.21 -5.06 8.39
CA ARG A 63 -15.11 -4.40 9.36
C ARG A 63 -15.82 -5.39 10.28
N ASN A 64 -16.06 -6.62 9.80
CA ASN A 64 -16.67 -7.69 10.60
C ASN A 64 -15.99 -9.04 10.35
N VAL A 65 -14.85 -9.24 11.02
CA VAL A 65 -14.03 -10.45 10.89
C VAL A 65 -14.79 -11.70 11.35
N THR A 66 -15.67 -11.58 12.34
CA THR A 66 -16.47 -12.72 12.85
C THR A 66 -17.45 -13.22 11.80
N GLU A 67 -18.19 -12.31 11.17
CA GLU A 67 -19.11 -12.66 10.08
C GLU A 67 -18.36 -13.21 8.87
N CYS A 68 -17.22 -12.61 8.53
CA CYS A 68 -16.35 -13.12 7.47
C CYS A 68 -15.89 -14.57 7.75
N ALA A 69 -15.49 -14.87 8.99
CA ALA A 69 -15.07 -16.22 9.38
C ALA A 69 -16.20 -17.24 9.20
N GLN A 70 -17.42 -16.88 9.57
CA GLN A 70 -18.60 -17.74 9.46
C GLN A 70 -19.07 -17.95 8.02
N ARG A 71 -19.09 -16.88 7.21
CA ARG A 71 -19.69 -16.89 5.87
C ARG A 71 -18.71 -17.15 4.73
N HIS A 72 -17.46 -16.72 4.85
CA HIS A 72 -16.48 -16.75 3.76
C HIS A 72 -15.29 -17.66 4.04
N ALA A 73 -14.75 -17.65 5.26
CA ALA A 73 -13.53 -18.41 5.58
C ALA A 73 -13.78 -19.91 5.79
N SER A 74 -14.93 -20.25 6.39
CA SER A 74 -15.24 -21.59 6.82
C SER A 74 -15.61 -22.48 5.64
N LYS A 75 -14.98 -23.66 5.52
CA LYS A 75 -15.36 -24.71 4.55
C LYS A 75 -16.81 -25.18 4.69
N ARG A 76 -17.47 -24.88 5.82
CA ARG A 76 -18.88 -25.19 6.07
C ARG A 76 -19.82 -24.15 5.46
N SER A 77 -19.30 -23.02 4.97
CA SER A 77 -20.14 -21.99 4.37
C SER A 77 -20.66 -22.41 3.00
N GLN A 78 -21.78 -21.82 2.60
CA GLN A 78 -22.37 -22.06 1.29
C GLN A 78 -21.40 -21.59 0.20
N ARG A 79 -21.16 -22.47 -0.78
CA ARG A 79 -20.37 -22.14 -1.97
C ARG A 79 -21.00 -20.98 -2.72
N ALA A 80 -20.16 -20.13 -3.29
CA ALA A 80 -20.57 -19.10 -4.22
C ALA A 80 -21.26 -19.75 -5.42
N LYS A 81 -22.36 -19.16 -5.86
CA LYS A 81 -23.00 -19.52 -7.11
C LYS A 81 -22.12 -18.99 -8.24
N CYS A 82 -21.69 -19.84 -9.17
CA CYS A 82 -20.92 -19.42 -10.34
C CYS A 82 -21.80 -19.42 -11.58
N VAL A 83 -21.43 -18.61 -12.57
CA VAL A 83 -22.02 -18.68 -13.91
C VAL A 83 -21.74 -20.07 -14.50
N SER A 84 -22.75 -20.73 -15.05
CA SER A 84 -22.62 -22.06 -15.67
C SER A 84 -21.70 -22.03 -16.90
N LEU A 85 -20.94 -23.11 -17.15
CA LEU A 85 -20.02 -23.23 -18.28
C LEU A 85 -20.64 -22.82 -19.64
N MET A 86 -21.85 -23.31 -19.95
CA MET A 86 -22.55 -22.94 -21.19
C MET A 86 -22.76 -21.43 -21.33
N ARG A 87 -23.14 -20.75 -20.24
CA ARG A 87 -23.29 -19.29 -20.23
C ARG A 87 -21.93 -18.60 -20.34
N GLN A 88 -20.87 -19.13 -19.72
CA GLN A 88 -19.53 -18.58 -19.88
C GLN A 88 -19.06 -18.66 -21.35
N THR A 89 -19.22 -19.81 -22.00
CA THR A 89 -18.86 -19.97 -23.43
C THR A 89 -19.65 -19.03 -24.33
N ASN A 90 -20.97 -18.97 -24.18
CA ASN A 90 -21.82 -18.08 -24.98
C ASN A 90 -21.45 -16.60 -24.79
N THR A 91 -21.14 -16.19 -23.56
CA THR A 91 -20.68 -14.83 -23.27
C THR A 91 -19.32 -14.56 -23.89
N HIS A 92 -18.39 -15.51 -23.85
CA HIS A 92 -17.10 -15.38 -24.53
C HIS A 92 -17.25 -15.22 -26.06
N ASP A 93 -18.22 -15.91 -26.67
CA ASP A 93 -18.49 -15.77 -28.11
C ASP A 93 -18.97 -14.36 -28.47
N GLN A 94 -19.60 -13.61 -27.56
CA GLN A 94 -19.95 -12.19 -27.79
C GLN A 94 -18.72 -11.32 -28.09
N LEU A 95 -17.56 -11.60 -27.47
CA LEU A 95 -16.32 -10.90 -27.79
C LEU A 95 -15.80 -11.30 -29.17
N ARG A 96 -15.92 -12.57 -29.55
CA ARG A 96 -15.55 -13.03 -30.91
C ARG A 96 -16.43 -12.40 -32.00
N GLU A 97 -17.68 -12.11 -31.65
CA GLU A 97 -18.66 -11.41 -32.49
C GLU A 97 -18.56 -9.88 -32.41
N PHE A 98 -17.56 -9.33 -31.71
CA PHE A 98 -17.35 -7.89 -31.50
C PHE A 98 -18.54 -7.16 -30.86
N ARG A 99 -19.16 -7.77 -29.84
CA ARG A 99 -20.28 -7.21 -29.07
C ARG A 99 -19.89 -6.90 -27.61
N PRO A 100 -18.99 -5.94 -27.38
CA PRO A 100 -18.47 -5.64 -26.04
C PRO A 100 -19.55 -5.15 -25.06
N VAL A 101 -20.54 -4.39 -25.54
CA VAL A 101 -21.65 -3.90 -24.70
C VAL A 101 -22.47 -5.06 -24.13
N GLN A 102 -22.85 -6.03 -24.96
CA GLN A 102 -23.60 -7.22 -24.52
C GLN A 102 -22.81 -8.08 -23.52
N PHE A 103 -21.49 -8.15 -23.71
CA PHE A 103 -20.59 -8.82 -22.79
C PHE A 103 -20.63 -8.17 -21.40
N ILE A 104 -20.51 -6.83 -21.34
CA ILE A 104 -20.56 -6.08 -20.09
C ILE A 104 -21.94 -6.19 -19.42
N GLU A 105 -23.02 -6.02 -20.19
CA GLU A 105 -24.39 -6.17 -19.69
C GLU A 105 -24.60 -7.55 -19.06
N PHE A 106 -24.08 -8.61 -19.68
CA PHE A 106 -24.16 -9.95 -19.14
C PHE A 106 -23.43 -10.06 -17.78
N LEU A 107 -22.20 -9.53 -17.68
CA LEU A 107 -21.44 -9.57 -16.43
C LEU A 107 -22.11 -8.74 -15.34
N SER A 108 -22.67 -7.57 -15.68
CA SER A 108 -23.45 -6.74 -14.79
C SER A 108 -24.68 -7.50 -14.27
N GLN A 109 -25.42 -8.19 -15.14
CA GLN A 109 -26.54 -9.04 -14.76
C GLN A 109 -26.12 -10.23 -13.88
N ALA A 110 -24.97 -10.86 -14.13
CA ALA A 110 -24.45 -11.92 -13.28
C ALA A 110 -24.17 -11.41 -11.86
N ASN A 111 -23.51 -10.25 -11.73
CA ASN A 111 -23.32 -9.56 -10.46
C ASN A 111 -24.66 -9.24 -9.77
N MET A 112 -25.67 -8.76 -10.52
CA MET A 112 -27.01 -8.51 -9.95
C MET A 112 -27.68 -9.80 -9.43
N ARG A 113 -27.47 -10.93 -10.11
CA ARG A 113 -27.97 -12.25 -9.70
C ARG A 113 -27.14 -12.91 -8.60
N ARG A 114 -26.10 -12.22 -8.10
CA ARG A 114 -25.12 -12.76 -7.15
C ARG A 114 -24.51 -14.08 -7.66
N GLU A 115 -24.13 -14.09 -8.94
CA GLU A 115 -23.36 -15.14 -9.58
C GLU A 115 -21.92 -14.66 -9.82
N PHE A 116 -20.94 -15.43 -9.34
CA PHE A 116 -19.53 -15.18 -9.62
C PHE A 116 -19.25 -15.49 -11.09
N ILE A 117 -18.64 -14.53 -11.79
CA ILE A 117 -18.37 -14.59 -13.23
C ILE A 117 -17.28 -15.61 -13.62
N ASP A 118 -16.57 -16.17 -12.64
CA ASP A 118 -15.43 -17.08 -12.82
C ASP A 118 -14.17 -16.41 -13.39
N SER A 119 -13.04 -17.11 -13.35
CA SER A 119 -11.74 -16.59 -13.78
C SER A 119 -11.72 -16.20 -15.25
N ASP A 120 -12.35 -16.99 -16.11
CA ASP A 120 -12.17 -16.90 -17.55
C ASP A 120 -12.85 -15.66 -18.11
N LEU A 121 -14.09 -15.38 -17.66
CA LEU A 121 -14.79 -14.13 -18.01
C LEU A 121 -14.13 -12.91 -17.35
N PHE A 122 -13.56 -13.06 -16.15
CA PHE A 122 -12.85 -11.98 -15.48
C PHE A 122 -11.60 -11.57 -16.28
N VAL A 123 -10.79 -12.55 -16.70
CA VAL A 123 -9.58 -12.35 -17.51
C VAL A 123 -9.93 -11.81 -18.89
N ALA A 124 -10.91 -12.39 -19.58
CA ALA A 124 -11.42 -11.87 -20.86
C ALA A 124 -11.86 -10.42 -20.73
N GLY A 125 -12.37 -10.05 -19.56
CA GLY A 125 -12.77 -8.71 -19.25
C GLY A 125 -11.63 -7.70 -19.08
N LEU A 126 -10.59 -8.07 -18.33
CA LEU A 126 -9.37 -7.28 -18.24
C LEU A 126 -8.71 -7.14 -19.63
N GLN A 127 -8.72 -8.22 -20.42
CA GLN A 127 -8.18 -8.21 -21.77
C GLN A 127 -8.95 -7.27 -22.69
N LEU A 128 -10.29 -7.25 -22.61
CA LEU A 128 -11.12 -6.31 -23.37
C LEU A 128 -10.72 -4.86 -23.10
N MET A 129 -10.50 -4.48 -21.84
CA MET A 129 -10.04 -3.14 -21.47
C MET A 129 -8.71 -2.79 -22.17
N LEU A 130 -7.78 -3.74 -22.23
CA LEU A 130 -6.47 -3.55 -22.86
C LEU A 130 -6.53 -3.49 -24.39
N THR A 131 -7.45 -4.18 -25.04
CA THR A 131 -7.37 -4.39 -26.50
C THR A 131 -8.39 -3.62 -27.32
N LEU A 132 -9.49 -3.12 -26.73
CA LEU A 132 -10.58 -2.51 -27.50
C LEU A 132 -10.14 -1.27 -28.30
N ASN A 133 -10.12 -1.34 -29.63
CA ASN A 133 -9.78 -0.20 -30.47
C ASN A 133 -11.01 0.64 -30.86
N ARG A 134 -10.77 1.89 -31.29
CA ARG A 134 -11.82 2.76 -31.81
C ARG A 134 -12.42 2.16 -33.09
N PRO A 135 -13.75 1.98 -33.15
CA PRO A 135 -14.38 1.58 -34.39
C PRO A 135 -14.18 2.67 -35.45
N ALA A 136 -14.07 2.26 -36.71
CA ALA A 136 -14.07 3.19 -37.83
C ALA A 136 -15.37 4.01 -37.84
N GLU A 137 -15.29 5.31 -38.14
CA GLU A 137 -16.44 6.23 -38.11
C GLU A 137 -17.56 5.76 -39.07
N GLU A 138 -17.16 5.08 -40.14
CA GLU A 138 -18.02 4.49 -41.17
C GLU A 138 -18.92 3.36 -40.63
N LEU A 139 -18.57 2.74 -39.49
CA LEU A 139 -19.37 1.69 -38.87
C LEU A 139 -20.56 2.24 -38.06
N GLN A 140 -20.64 3.55 -37.82
CA GLN A 140 -21.74 4.22 -37.12
C GLN A 140 -22.14 3.55 -35.79
N LEU A 141 -21.16 3.04 -35.04
CA LEU A 141 -21.39 2.43 -33.74
C LEU A 141 -21.57 3.51 -32.67
N GLU A 142 -22.65 3.40 -31.88
CA GLU A 142 -23.10 4.43 -30.94
C GLU A 142 -22.41 4.37 -29.56
N TYR A 143 -21.39 3.53 -29.36
CA TYR A 143 -20.73 3.38 -28.05
C TYR A 143 -19.40 4.14 -27.95
N SER A 144 -19.15 4.71 -26.77
CA SER A 144 -17.86 5.29 -26.39
C SER A 144 -16.92 4.22 -25.84
N ILE A 145 -15.68 4.19 -26.33
CA ILE A 145 -14.64 3.25 -25.84
C ILE A 145 -14.31 3.53 -24.39
N VAL A 146 -14.21 4.81 -24.03
CA VAL A 146 -13.89 5.23 -22.66
C VAL A 146 -14.96 4.69 -21.71
N ASP A 147 -16.23 4.82 -22.08
CA ASP A 147 -17.37 4.33 -21.30
C ASP A 147 -17.30 2.82 -21.14
N ILE A 148 -16.97 2.08 -22.21
CA ILE A 148 -16.80 0.62 -22.14
C ILE A 148 -15.67 0.23 -21.18
N VAL A 149 -14.51 0.89 -21.26
CA VAL A 149 -13.37 0.58 -20.38
C VAL A 149 -13.72 0.88 -18.92
N VAL A 150 -14.36 2.03 -18.66
CA VAL A 150 -14.77 2.45 -17.32
C VAL A 150 -15.84 1.52 -16.75
N GLU A 151 -16.95 1.29 -17.47
CA GLU A 151 -18.03 0.41 -17.04
C GLU A 151 -17.52 -1.01 -16.78
N MET A 152 -16.61 -1.48 -17.64
CA MET A 152 -16.01 -2.78 -17.45
C MET A 152 -15.17 -2.87 -16.17
N GLY A 153 -14.36 -1.85 -15.91
CA GLY A 153 -13.62 -1.74 -14.66
C GLY A 153 -14.56 -1.78 -13.44
N GLU A 154 -15.64 -1.00 -13.47
CA GLU A 154 -16.65 -0.96 -12.40
C GLU A 154 -17.33 -2.32 -12.16
N VAL A 155 -17.65 -3.04 -13.24
CA VAL A 155 -18.27 -4.37 -13.17
C VAL A 155 -17.34 -5.39 -12.53
N LEU A 156 -16.05 -5.37 -12.90
CA LEU A 156 -15.04 -6.25 -12.30
C LEU A 156 -14.77 -5.90 -10.83
N GLU A 157 -14.69 -4.61 -10.49
CA GLU A 157 -14.58 -4.18 -9.11
C GLU A 157 -15.78 -4.59 -8.25
N LYS A 158 -17.00 -4.43 -8.79
CA LYS A 158 -18.24 -4.83 -8.12
C LYS A 158 -18.26 -6.34 -7.88
N CYS A 159 -17.74 -7.13 -8.82
CA CYS A 159 -17.54 -8.56 -8.65
C CYS A 159 -16.61 -8.85 -7.45
N LEU A 160 -15.45 -8.19 -7.34
CA LEU A 160 -14.55 -8.35 -6.19
C LEU A 160 -15.19 -7.97 -4.85
N LYS A 161 -16.02 -6.92 -4.82
CA LYS A 161 -16.73 -6.48 -3.60
C LYS A 161 -17.78 -7.52 -3.16
N GLN A 162 -18.51 -8.12 -4.10
CA GLN A 162 -19.55 -9.12 -3.83
C GLN A 162 -18.98 -10.51 -3.55
N PHE A 163 -17.87 -10.84 -4.22
CA PHE A 163 -17.13 -12.07 -4.10
C PHE A 163 -15.71 -11.72 -3.65
N PRO A 164 -15.47 -11.55 -2.34
CA PRO A 164 -14.14 -11.21 -1.87
C PRO A 164 -13.20 -12.43 -1.94
N PRO A 165 -11.89 -12.23 -2.20
CA PRO A 165 -10.89 -13.32 -2.28
C PRO A 165 -10.74 -14.12 -0.99
N CYS A 166 -11.23 -13.59 0.12
CA CYS A 166 -11.26 -14.29 1.40
C CYS A 166 -12.28 -15.45 1.44
N ARG A 167 -13.12 -15.64 0.40
CA ARG A 167 -13.98 -16.83 0.27
C ARG A 167 -13.16 -18.07 -0.06
N TRP A 168 -13.30 -19.10 0.76
CA TRP A 168 -12.47 -20.31 0.69
C TRP A 168 -12.59 -21.05 -0.65
N ASP A 169 -13.77 -21.03 -1.26
CA ASP A 169 -14.10 -21.76 -2.48
C ASP A 169 -13.69 -21.03 -3.77
N LEU A 170 -13.46 -19.72 -3.69
CA LEU A 170 -13.07 -18.89 -4.83
C LEU A 170 -11.56 -18.67 -4.96
N ARG A 171 -10.77 -19.07 -3.96
CA ARG A 171 -9.31 -18.95 -3.98
C ARG A 171 -8.67 -19.51 -5.28
N PRO A 172 -9.05 -20.69 -5.80
CA PRO A 172 -8.50 -21.19 -7.06
C PRO A 172 -8.81 -20.28 -8.26
N ALA A 173 -10.00 -19.65 -8.28
CA ALA A 173 -10.37 -18.75 -9.36
C ALA A 173 -9.52 -17.47 -9.34
N TYR A 174 -9.27 -16.87 -8.16
CA TYR A 174 -8.39 -15.70 -8.07
C TYR A 174 -6.92 -16.03 -8.38
N GLN A 175 -6.46 -17.24 -8.04
CA GLN A 175 -5.16 -17.71 -8.52
C GLN A 175 -5.14 -17.76 -10.06
N ARG A 176 -6.18 -18.33 -10.70
CA ARG A 176 -6.28 -18.34 -12.17
C ARG A 176 -6.38 -16.94 -12.80
N ILE A 177 -6.90 -15.93 -12.09
CA ILE A 177 -6.92 -14.55 -12.58
C ILE A 177 -5.51 -13.95 -12.54
N VAL A 178 -4.83 -14.01 -11.39
CA VAL A 178 -3.51 -13.37 -11.21
C VAL A 178 -2.42 -14.07 -12.03
N PHE A 179 -2.45 -15.40 -12.06
CA PHE A 179 -1.49 -16.26 -12.77
C PHE A 179 -2.01 -16.73 -14.14
N GLY A 180 -3.14 -16.18 -14.59
CA GLY A 180 -3.76 -16.50 -15.88
C GLY A 180 -2.94 -15.97 -17.06
N GLN A 181 -3.41 -16.22 -18.27
CA GLN A 181 -2.74 -15.81 -19.51
C GLN A 181 -3.47 -14.66 -20.19
N LEU A 182 -2.75 -13.91 -21.01
CA LEU A 182 -3.35 -12.94 -21.94
C LEU A 182 -3.48 -13.63 -23.29
N ASP A 183 -4.70 -14.05 -23.62
CA ASP A 183 -5.03 -14.90 -24.77
C ASP A 183 -5.14 -14.13 -26.10
N ALA A 184 -5.16 -12.79 -26.07
CA ALA A 184 -5.22 -12.01 -27.32
C ALA A 184 -3.90 -12.14 -28.09
N LYS A 185 -4.00 -12.21 -29.43
CA LYS A 185 -2.86 -12.39 -30.33
C LYS A 185 -1.77 -11.32 -30.16
N CYS A 186 -2.14 -10.07 -29.86
CA CYS A 186 -1.19 -8.98 -29.62
C CYS A 186 -0.28 -9.21 -28.39
N PHE A 187 -0.61 -10.18 -27.52
CA PHE A 187 0.19 -10.55 -26.36
C PHE A 187 0.98 -11.86 -26.54
N GLU A 188 1.04 -12.42 -27.75
CA GLU A 188 1.86 -13.62 -28.03
C GLU A 188 3.36 -13.41 -27.72
N ARG A 189 3.83 -12.15 -27.75
CA ARG A 189 5.20 -11.77 -27.38
C ARG A 189 5.46 -11.77 -25.87
N CYS A 190 4.42 -11.74 -25.04
CA CYS A 190 4.56 -11.78 -23.59
C CYS A 190 4.87 -13.20 -23.12
N ASP A 191 5.63 -13.34 -22.04
CA ASP A 191 5.87 -14.66 -21.45
C ASP A 191 4.61 -15.13 -20.71
N GLN A 192 3.85 -16.02 -21.35
CA GLN A 192 2.61 -16.57 -20.81
C GLN A 192 2.83 -17.43 -19.54
N ARG A 193 4.07 -17.77 -19.19
CA ARG A 193 4.41 -18.48 -17.94
C ARG A 193 4.51 -17.54 -16.74
N GLU A 194 4.80 -16.27 -16.96
CA GLU A 194 4.90 -15.26 -15.90
C GLU A 194 3.52 -14.84 -15.37
N GLY A 195 2.47 -15.08 -16.15
CA GLY A 195 1.09 -14.78 -15.80
C GLY A 195 0.68 -13.32 -16.03
N LEU A 196 -0.64 -13.08 -16.02
CA LEU A 196 -1.28 -11.83 -16.38
C LEU A 196 -0.71 -10.65 -15.60
N PHE A 197 -0.59 -10.78 -14.27
CA PHE A 197 -0.12 -9.67 -13.44
C PHE A 197 1.28 -9.21 -13.82
N ARG A 198 2.22 -10.15 -13.99
CA ARG A 198 3.60 -9.84 -14.33
C ARG A 198 3.72 -9.33 -15.76
N ASN A 199 2.91 -9.84 -16.67
CA ASN A 199 2.87 -9.35 -18.05
C ASN A 199 2.34 -7.91 -18.13
N VAL A 200 1.34 -7.54 -17.33
CA VAL A 200 0.88 -6.13 -17.23
C VAL A 200 2.00 -5.21 -16.75
N LEU A 201 2.73 -5.60 -15.69
CA LEU A 201 3.88 -4.82 -15.21
C LEU A 201 4.99 -4.72 -16.25
N HIS A 202 5.27 -5.82 -16.95
CA HIS A 202 6.25 -5.83 -18.02
C HIS A 202 5.85 -4.92 -19.18
N LEU A 203 4.57 -4.87 -19.55
CA LEU A 203 4.07 -3.95 -20.58
C LEU A 203 4.19 -2.49 -20.14
N ILE A 204 3.98 -2.17 -18.85
CA ILE A 204 4.20 -0.82 -18.31
C ILE A 204 5.69 -0.46 -18.39
N GLU A 205 6.58 -1.34 -17.90
CA GLU A 205 8.04 -1.17 -17.98
C GLU A 205 8.48 -0.93 -19.43
N HIS A 206 8.01 -1.77 -20.36
CA HIS A 206 8.31 -1.65 -21.78
C HIS A 206 7.81 -0.34 -22.37
N CYS A 207 6.60 0.10 -22.01
CA CYS A 207 6.08 1.40 -22.45
C CYS A 207 6.93 2.54 -21.90
N ILE A 208 7.36 2.51 -20.63
CA ILE A 208 8.23 3.55 -20.06
C ILE A 208 9.52 3.70 -20.87
N GLU A 209 10.12 2.58 -21.29
CA GLU A 209 11.43 2.53 -21.96
C GLU A 209 11.40 2.79 -23.48
N THR A 210 10.27 2.58 -24.16
CA THR A 210 10.21 2.61 -25.63
C THR A 210 9.28 3.68 -26.19
N GLU A 211 9.72 4.35 -27.25
CA GLU A 211 8.89 5.28 -28.04
C GLU A 211 8.16 4.50 -29.16
N GLN A 212 6.93 4.91 -29.50
CA GLN A 212 6.02 4.23 -30.43
C GLN A 212 6.60 3.89 -31.84
N GLY A 213 7.76 4.47 -32.21
CA GLY A 213 8.38 4.27 -33.54
C GLY A 213 9.41 3.14 -33.68
N GLN A 214 9.91 2.53 -32.59
CA GLN A 214 11.02 1.57 -32.70
C GLN A 214 10.62 0.08 -32.75
N ALA A 215 9.39 -0.27 -32.39
CA ALA A 215 8.97 -1.68 -32.32
C ALA A 215 8.61 -2.31 -33.68
N ASN A 216 8.43 -1.52 -34.75
CA ASN A 216 7.90 -2.01 -36.04
C ASN A 216 8.92 -2.13 -37.18
N HIS A 217 10.22 -2.02 -36.92
CA HIS A 217 11.24 -2.37 -37.91
C HIS A 217 12.04 -3.60 -37.47
N PRO A 218 11.68 -4.81 -37.93
CA PRO A 218 12.63 -5.92 -37.87
C PRO A 218 13.85 -5.51 -38.71
N ASN A 219 15.03 -5.65 -38.12
CA ASN A 219 16.33 -5.47 -38.74
C ASN A 219 16.37 -5.92 -40.22
N THR A 220 16.13 -5.00 -41.15
CA THR A 220 16.54 -5.12 -42.54
C THR A 220 17.62 -4.09 -42.81
N ARG A 221 18.85 -4.44 -42.41
CA ARG A 221 20.05 -4.06 -43.17
C ARG A 221 19.96 -4.72 -44.56
N ALA A 222 19.01 -4.27 -45.38
CA ALA A 222 18.97 -4.57 -46.79
C ALA A 222 19.67 -3.41 -47.51
N LYS A 223 20.74 -3.79 -48.23
CA LYS A 223 21.60 -2.90 -49.00
C LYS A 223 20.79 -1.91 -49.83
N ARG A 224 21.12 -0.63 -49.68
CA ARG A 224 20.91 0.39 -50.71
C ARG A 224 21.54 -0.10 -52.01
N THR A 225 20.73 -0.43 -52.99
CA THR A 225 21.11 -0.35 -54.40
C THR A 225 20.14 0.58 -55.08
N ALA A 226 20.68 1.72 -55.48
CA ALA A 226 19.98 2.71 -56.28
C ALA A 226 19.52 2.07 -57.60
N THR A 227 18.25 2.23 -57.93
CA THR A 227 17.82 2.25 -59.33
C THR A 227 16.84 3.39 -59.49
N ARG A 228 17.19 4.23 -60.46
CA ARG A 228 16.69 5.57 -60.72
C ARG A 228 15.53 5.46 -61.70
N GLY A 229 14.43 6.14 -61.39
CA GLY A 229 13.41 6.54 -62.35
C GLY A 229 12.19 5.64 -62.43
N GLN A 230 11.14 6.02 -61.70
CA GLN A 230 9.78 6.13 -62.23
C GLN A 230 8.95 6.99 -61.28
N THR A 231 8.10 7.78 -61.89
CA THR A 231 7.26 8.87 -61.37
C THR A 231 6.43 8.44 -60.16
N PHE A 232 6.51 9.21 -59.07
CA PHE A 232 5.95 8.91 -57.75
C PHE A 232 4.55 9.54 -57.50
N GLU A 233 3.79 9.89 -58.54
CA GLU A 233 2.53 10.62 -58.37
C GLU A 233 1.27 9.96 -58.98
N ASP A 234 1.38 8.79 -59.62
CA ASP A 234 0.22 8.15 -60.28
C ASP A 234 -0.18 6.77 -59.71
N ASP A 235 0.52 6.24 -58.69
CA ASP A 235 0.25 4.88 -58.15
C ASP A 235 -0.45 4.88 -56.77
N GLU A 236 -0.65 6.05 -56.14
CA GLU A 236 -1.39 6.17 -54.87
C GLU A 236 -2.92 6.28 -55.04
N LEU A 237 -3.41 6.54 -56.26
CA LEU A 237 -4.84 6.81 -56.48
C LEU A 237 -5.68 5.55 -56.83
N PHE A 238 -5.05 4.39 -57.08
CA PHE A 238 -5.74 3.20 -57.62
C PHE A 238 -5.73 1.94 -56.75
N SER A 239 -5.34 2.02 -55.47
CA SER A 239 -5.39 0.86 -54.55
C SER A 239 -6.25 1.05 -53.29
N TYR A 240 -7.29 1.88 -53.36
CA TYR A 240 -8.42 1.81 -52.41
C TYR A 240 -9.35 0.64 -52.79
N ASN A 241 -8.80 -0.59 -52.79
CA ASN A 241 -9.58 -1.79 -53.04
C ASN A 241 -10.42 -2.12 -51.77
N TYR A 242 -11.62 -2.68 -51.95
CA TYR A 242 -12.54 -3.05 -50.86
C TYR A 242 -11.85 -3.82 -49.71
N ASN A 243 -10.86 -4.67 -50.00
CA ASN A 243 -10.07 -5.37 -49.00
C ASN A 243 -9.14 -4.44 -48.20
N SER A 244 -8.56 -3.41 -48.81
CA SER A 244 -7.77 -2.39 -48.11
C SER A 244 -8.65 -1.55 -47.18
N TRP A 245 -9.84 -1.15 -47.68
CA TRP A 245 -10.87 -0.49 -46.87
C TRP A 245 -11.37 -1.41 -45.74
N MET A 246 -11.65 -2.69 -46.02
CA MET A 246 -12.15 -3.66 -45.03
C MET A 246 -11.09 -4.00 -43.98
N LEU A 247 -9.81 -4.12 -44.34
CA LEU A 247 -8.72 -4.32 -43.38
C LEU A 247 -8.49 -3.09 -42.49
N SER A 248 -8.70 -1.89 -43.02
CA SER A 248 -8.53 -0.62 -42.30
C SER A 248 -9.74 -0.28 -41.41
N ASN A 249 -10.94 -0.73 -41.80
CA ASN A 249 -12.20 -0.40 -41.12
C ASN A 249 -12.83 -1.58 -40.35
N ARG A 250 -12.09 -2.68 -40.15
CA ARG A 250 -12.56 -3.81 -39.35
C ARG A 250 -12.43 -3.50 -37.85
N LEU A 251 -13.44 -3.88 -37.09
CA LEU A 251 -13.33 -3.98 -35.63
C LEU A 251 -12.14 -4.86 -35.27
N CYS A 252 -11.25 -4.34 -34.44
CA CYS A 252 -10.07 -5.06 -33.99
C CYS A 252 -9.88 -4.89 -32.48
N TYR A 253 -9.27 -5.91 -31.90
CA TYR A 253 -8.84 -5.95 -30.52
C TYR A 253 -7.33 -6.12 -30.52
N ASP A 254 -6.62 -5.00 -30.41
CA ASP A 254 -5.17 -4.93 -30.58
C ASP A 254 -4.57 -3.82 -29.72
N PHE A 255 -3.84 -4.25 -28.68
CA PHE A 255 -3.13 -3.35 -27.78
C PHE A 255 -2.06 -2.51 -28.51
N ASP A 256 -1.44 -3.06 -29.56
CA ASP A 256 -0.36 -2.39 -30.27
C ASP A 256 -0.87 -1.26 -31.19
N LYS A 257 -2.17 -1.21 -31.47
CA LYS A 257 -2.77 -0.11 -32.24
C LYS A 257 -3.17 1.10 -31.38
N LEU A 258 -3.11 0.97 -30.05
CA LEU A 258 -3.46 2.05 -29.14
C LEU A 258 -2.38 3.12 -29.06
N SER A 259 -2.79 4.35 -28.77
CA SER A 259 -1.86 5.44 -28.46
C SER A 259 -1.05 5.13 -27.20
N ARG A 260 0.11 5.75 -27.02
CA ARG A 260 0.93 5.57 -25.81
C ARG A 260 0.13 5.90 -24.54
N GLU A 261 -0.62 7.00 -24.59
CA GLU A 261 -1.44 7.48 -23.47
C GLU A 261 -2.54 6.46 -23.14
N GLU A 262 -3.29 6.00 -24.15
CA GLU A 262 -4.34 4.99 -23.96
C GLU A 262 -3.77 3.68 -23.40
N ARG A 263 -2.57 3.26 -23.83
CA ARG A 263 -1.92 2.06 -23.30
C ARG A 263 -1.66 2.20 -21.81
N PHE A 264 -1.11 3.32 -21.36
CA PHE A 264 -0.86 3.55 -19.94
C PHE A 264 -2.16 3.60 -19.15
N GLU A 265 -3.14 4.39 -19.59
CA GLU A 265 -4.45 4.50 -18.92
C GLU A 265 -5.10 3.13 -18.72
N ARG A 266 -5.10 2.29 -19.77
CA ARG A 266 -5.70 0.93 -19.72
C ARG A 266 -4.87 -0.03 -18.88
N LEU A 267 -3.53 0.02 -18.97
CA LEU A 267 -2.64 -0.80 -18.15
C LEU A 267 -2.80 -0.47 -16.66
N PHE A 268 -2.87 0.81 -16.29
CA PHE A 268 -3.09 1.23 -14.91
C PHE A 268 -4.51 0.97 -14.43
N ALA A 269 -5.53 1.06 -15.28
CA ALA A 269 -6.89 0.64 -14.94
C ALA A 269 -6.97 -0.86 -14.62
N VAL A 270 -6.33 -1.71 -15.42
CA VAL A 270 -6.23 -3.16 -15.15
C VAL A 270 -5.40 -3.43 -13.90
N LEU A 271 -4.24 -2.78 -13.76
CA LEU A 271 -3.38 -2.96 -12.60
C LEU A 271 -4.06 -2.50 -11.31
N HIS A 272 -4.86 -1.44 -11.34
CA HIS A 272 -5.65 -0.99 -10.21
C HIS A 272 -6.57 -2.09 -9.66
N ILE A 273 -7.29 -2.78 -10.54
CA ILE A 273 -8.20 -3.88 -10.17
C ILE A 273 -7.40 -5.06 -9.59
N LEU A 274 -6.27 -5.40 -10.19
CA LEU A 274 -5.39 -6.47 -9.73
C LEU A 274 -4.77 -6.17 -8.36
N VAL A 275 -4.26 -4.95 -8.16
CA VAL A 275 -3.70 -4.51 -6.87
C VAL A 275 -4.79 -4.53 -5.80
N LYS A 276 -6.01 -4.06 -6.11
CA LYS A 276 -7.16 -4.15 -5.21
C LYS A 276 -7.48 -5.60 -4.81
N LEU A 277 -7.43 -6.53 -5.76
CA LEU A 277 -7.58 -7.96 -5.47
C LEU A 277 -6.51 -8.45 -4.49
N LEU A 278 -5.24 -8.09 -4.70
CA LEU A 278 -4.13 -8.45 -3.80
C LEU A 278 -4.30 -7.85 -2.41
N GLU A 279 -4.72 -6.58 -2.30
CA GLU A 279 -5.00 -5.90 -1.03
C GLU A 279 -6.11 -6.61 -0.24
N MET A 280 -7.21 -6.95 -0.91
CA MET A 280 -8.35 -7.64 -0.30
C MET A 280 -7.97 -9.03 0.21
N ASP A 281 -7.19 -9.79 -0.58
CA ASP A 281 -6.69 -11.11 -0.16
C ASP A 281 -5.74 -10.98 1.02
N PHE A 282 -4.76 -10.08 0.92
CA PHE A 282 -3.70 -9.95 1.91
C PHE A 282 -4.19 -9.39 3.24
N ALA A 283 -5.08 -8.39 3.23
CA ALA A 283 -5.69 -7.85 4.45
C ALA A 283 -6.39 -8.95 5.25
N MET A 284 -7.22 -9.77 4.58
CA MET A 284 -7.91 -10.88 5.25
C MET A 284 -6.97 -12.02 5.62
N TRP A 285 -5.90 -12.24 4.86
CA TRP A 285 -4.88 -13.21 5.20
C TRP A 285 -4.16 -12.85 6.49
N ILE A 286 -3.76 -11.59 6.69
CA ILE A 286 -3.11 -11.10 7.92
C ILE A 286 -4.01 -11.36 9.13
N LEU A 287 -5.29 -10.97 9.05
CA LEU A 287 -6.26 -11.14 10.14
C LEU A 287 -6.50 -12.61 10.50
N ARG A 288 -6.41 -13.53 9.54
CA ARG A 288 -6.63 -14.97 9.75
C ARG A 288 -5.37 -15.70 10.23
N ASN A 289 -4.19 -15.12 10.03
CA ASN A 289 -2.91 -15.73 10.39
C ASN A 289 -2.09 -14.82 11.34
N PRO A 290 -2.65 -14.44 12.51
CA PRO A 290 -1.99 -13.52 13.45
C PRO A 290 -0.80 -14.14 14.20
N THR A 291 -0.58 -15.44 14.05
CA THR A 291 0.59 -16.12 14.59
C THR A 291 1.19 -17.00 13.52
N LYS A 292 2.49 -17.32 13.67
CA LYS A 292 3.25 -18.14 12.71
C LYS A 292 3.18 -17.56 11.28
N SER A 293 3.20 -16.24 11.15
CA SER A 293 3.03 -15.53 9.87
C SER A 293 4.06 -15.99 8.83
N HIS A 294 5.35 -16.10 9.20
CA HIS A 294 6.39 -16.66 8.32
C HIS A 294 6.04 -18.07 7.80
N GLN A 295 5.69 -19.01 8.68
CA GLN A 295 5.35 -20.38 8.28
C GLN A 295 4.13 -20.45 7.34
N ASN A 296 3.11 -19.63 7.60
CA ASN A 296 1.92 -19.58 6.75
C ASN A 296 2.19 -18.89 5.41
N LEU A 297 3.09 -17.89 5.38
CA LEU A 297 3.48 -17.16 4.18
C LEU A 297 4.32 -18.05 3.25
N CYS A 298 5.21 -18.87 3.81
CA CYS A 298 6.00 -19.83 3.03
C CYS A 298 5.22 -21.08 2.60
N ASN A 299 3.99 -21.28 3.07
CA ASN A 299 3.20 -22.46 2.75
C ASN A 299 2.36 -22.22 1.49
N PRO A 300 2.59 -22.92 0.37
CA PRO A 300 1.86 -22.68 -0.90
C PRO A 300 0.33 -22.79 -0.79
N SER A 301 -0.16 -23.65 0.11
CA SER A 301 -1.60 -23.84 0.32
C SER A 301 -2.26 -22.69 1.09
N ARG A 302 -1.48 -21.95 1.89
CA ARG A 302 -1.97 -20.91 2.79
C ARG A 302 -1.48 -19.51 2.45
N SER A 303 -0.43 -19.37 1.65
CA SER A 303 0.22 -18.11 1.34
C SER A 303 -0.73 -17.12 0.65
N PRO A 304 -0.64 -15.82 0.92
CA PRO A 304 -1.44 -14.84 0.21
C PRO A 304 -1.00 -14.76 -1.26
N LEU A 305 -1.87 -14.25 -2.14
CA LEU A 305 -1.58 -14.11 -3.57
C LEU A 305 -0.31 -13.31 -3.83
N VAL A 306 -0.08 -12.22 -3.06
CA VAL A 306 1.14 -11.41 -3.18
C VAL A 306 2.41 -12.23 -2.92
N ALA A 307 2.40 -13.16 -1.96
CA ALA A 307 3.59 -13.95 -1.66
C ALA A 307 3.91 -14.94 -2.78
N GLN A 308 2.88 -15.56 -3.37
CA GLN A 308 3.01 -16.46 -4.54
C GLN A 308 3.46 -15.69 -5.78
N LEU A 309 3.00 -14.45 -5.92
CA LEU A 309 3.37 -13.58 -7.04
C LEU A 309 4.83 -13.13 -6.94
N VAL A 310 5.30 -12.75 -5.75
CA VAL A 310 6.62 -12.15 -5.57
C VAL A 310 7.71 -13.22 -5.46
N TRP A 311 7.46 -14.32 -4.74
CA TRP A 311 8.49 -15.31 -4.41
C TRP A 311 8.14 -16.74 -4.85
N ASN A 312 9.13 -17.40 -5.44
CA ASN A 312 9.13 -18.83 -5.78
C ASN A 312 10.11 -19.60 -4.87
N GLY A 313 10.09 -19.31 -3.57
CA GLY A 313 11.10 -19.76 -2.62
C GLY A 313 11.47 -18.63 -1.67
N ASP A 314 12.74 -18.54 -1.26
CA ASP A 314 13.37 -17.52 -0.42
C ASP A 314 12.51 -16.29 -0.07
N TYR A 315 11.57 -16.49 0.86
CA TYR A 315 10.48 -15.55 1.12
C TYR A 315 10.99 -14.35 1.91
N GLY A 316 10.65 -13.15 1.45
CA GLY A 316 11.10 -11.89 2.06
C GLY A 316 12.45 -11.39 1.55
N SER A 317 13.14 -12.13 0.67
CA SER A 317 14.37 -11.65 0.04
C SER A 317 14.11 -10.72 -1.15
N VAL A 318 15.08 -9.85 -1.45
CA VAL A 318 15.00 -8.95 -2.61
C VAL A 318 15.42 -9.70 -3.88
N ASN A 319 14.46 -9.97 -4.74
CA ASN A 319 14.66 -10.66 -6.01
C ASN A 319 14.56 -9.70 -7.22
N LEU A 320 14.67 -10.25 -8.44
CA LEU A 320 14.60 -9.45 -9.67
C LEU A 320 13.25 -8.73 -9.83
N PHE A 321 12.14 -9.37 -9.45
CA PHE A 321 10.81 -8.77 -9.52
C PHE A 321 10.74 -7.50 -8.65
N ILE A 322 11.21 -7.57 -7.40
CA ILE A 322 11.27 -6.42 -6.49
C ILE A 322 12.17 -5.30 -7.06
N LYS A 323 13.34 -5.66 -7.61
CA LYS A 323 14.24 -4.68 -8.21
C LYS A 323 13.61 -3.95 -9.40
N LYS A 324 12.91 -4.67 -10.27
CA LYS A 324 12.16 -4.07 -11.39
C LYS A 324 11.01 -3.19 -10.92
N LEU A 325 10.30 -3.62 -9.88
CA LEU A 325 9.25 -2.81 -9.25
C LEU A 325 9.79 -1.49 -8.68
N PHE A 326 10.94 -1.52 -7.99
CA PHE A 326 11.64 -0.31 -7.55
C PHE A 326 12.07 0.57 -8.71
N GLN A 327 12.64 -0.01 -9.77
CA GLN A 327 13.10 0.74 -10.93
C GLN A 327 11.93 1.45 -11.62
N MET A 328 10.82 0.74 -11.85
CA MET A 328 9.61 1.30 -12.43
C MET A 328 9.06 2.46 -11.57
N PHE A 329 8.97 2.27 -10.25
CA PHE A 329 8.51 3.32 -9.34
C PHE A 329 9.40 4.57 -9.40
N VAL A 330 10.73 4.41 -9.33
CA VAL A 330 11.68 5.52 -9.43
C VAL A 330 11.61 6.21 -10.79
N ASN A 331 11.48 5.45 -11.88
CA ASN A 331 11.37 6.01 -13.23
C ASN A 331 10.09 6.84 -13.39
N MET A 332 8.94 6.35 -12.91
CA MET A 332 7.68 7.09 -12.96
C MET A 332 7.75 8.40 -12.17
N ASN A 333 8.40 8.40 -11.01
CA ASN A 333 8.64 9.61 -10.22
C ASN A 333 9.57 10.60 -10.94
N ALA A 334 10.62 10.10 -11.59
CA ALA A 334 11.57 10.91 -12.35
C ALA A 334 10.96 11.52 -13.62
N LEU A 335 9.96 10.85 -14.18
CA LEU A 335 9.22 11.28 -15.37
C LEU A 335 7.95 12.06 -15.05
N HIS A 336 7.64 12.28 -13.76
CA HIS A 336 6.45 12.99 -13.29
C HIS A 336 5.14 12.46 -13.89
N TYR A 337 5.00 11.13 -13.91
CA TYR A 337 3.75 10.48 -14.35
C TYR A 337 2.57 10.89 -13.45
N PRO A 338 1.31 10.74 -13.92
CA PRO A 338 0.14 11.11 -13.13
C PRO A 338 0.13 10.47 -11.74
N GLU A 339 -0.26 11.27 -10.73
CA GLU A 339 -0.32 10.86 -9.33
C GLU A 339 -1.16 9.60 -9.10
N ALA A 340 -2.26 9.47 -9.84
CA ALA A 340 -3.14 8.30 -9.77
C ALA A 340 -2.42 7.00 -10.14
N ASP A 341 -1.50 7.05 -11.12
CA ASP A 341 -0.76 5.88 -11.60
C ASP A 341 0.41 5.53 -10.69
N ILE A 342 1.14 6.56 -10.23
CA ILE A 342 2.18 6.40 -9.20
C ILE A 342 1.56 5.78 -7.93
N ALA A 343 0.36 6.20 -7.56
CA ALA A 343 -0.37 5.65 -6.42
C ALA A 343 -0.67 4.14 -6.57
N VAL A 344 -0.97 3.64 -7.78
CA VAL A 344 -1.19 2.20 -8.03
C VAL A 344 0.10 1.40 -7.76
N ILE A 345 1.26 1.88 -8.22
CA ILE A 345 2.55 1.23 -7.94
C ILE A 345 2.93 1.34 -6.46
N SER A 346 2.67 2.49 -5.84
CA SER A 346 2.92 2.70 -4.40
C SER A 346 2.09 1.75 -3.52
N ARG A 347 0.83 1.50 -3.89
CA ARG A 347 -0.01 0.47 -3.24
C ARG A 347 0.62 -0.91 -3.34
N LEU A 348 1.03 -1.32 -4.54
CA LEU A 348 1.70 -2.60 -4.73
C LEU A 348 2.99 -2.70 -3.89
N LEU A 349 3.83 -1.67 -3.91
CA LEU A 349 5.04 -1.59 -3.09
C LEU A 349 4.74 -1.74 -1.60
N THR A 350 3.64 -1.15 -1.11
CA THR A 350 3.23 -1.24 0.29
C THR A 350 2.86 -2.66 0.68
N ILE A 351 2.08 -3.36 -0.16
CA ILE A 351 1.71 -4.77 0.06
C ILE A 351 2.97 -5.64 0.11
N VAL A 352 3.90 -5.46 -0.84
CA VAL A 352 5.17 -6.19 -0.88
C VAL A 352 6.02 -5.91 0.37
N THR A 353 6.11 -4.63 0.77
CA THR A 353 6.86 -4.21 1.98
C THR A 353 6.31 -4.87 3.23
N VAL A 354 4.99 -4.87 3.40
CA VAL A 354 4.33 -5.52 4.54
C VAL A 354 4.51 -7.04 4.49
N ALA A 355 4.53 -7.65 3.31
CA ALA A 355 4.81 -9.08 3.16
C ALA A 355 6.27 -9.42 3.56
N VAL A 356 7.26 -8.64 3.11
CA VAL A 356 8.65 -8.76 3.55
C VAL A 356 8.75 -8.67 5.07
N ASN A 357 8.08 -7.68 5.65
CA ASN A 357 8.06 -7.46 7.08
C ASN A 357 7.47 -8.67 7.86
N LEU A 358 6.37 -9.25 7.36
CA LEU A 358 5.74 -10.42 7.97
C LEU A 358 6.57 -11.70 7.88
N CYS A 359 7.48 -11.81 6.91
CA CYS A 359 8.44 -12.92 6.85
C CYS A 359 9.38 -12.91 8.06
N GLU A 360 9.63 -11.76 8.69
CA GLU A 360 10.58 -11.63 9.79
C GLU A 360 9.96 -11.83 11.17
N PHE A 361 8.64 -12.02 11.22
CA PHE A 361 7.89 -12.23 12.46
C PHE A 361 8.21 -13.63 13.00
N GLN A 362 9.07 -13.66 14.01
CA GLN A 362 9.38 -14.87 14.76
C GLN A 362 8.48 -14.92 15.99
N TYR A 363 7.73 -16.00 16.12
CA TYR A 363 6.91 -16.26 17.29
C TYR A 363 7.72 -17.06 18.30
N ASN A 364 8.53 -16.36 19.09
CA ASN A 364 9.37 -16.96 20.12
C ASN A 364 8.65 -16.84 21.47
N GLU A 365 8.53 -17.95 22.20
CA GLU A 365 7.95 -17.97 23.56
C GLU A 365 6.53 -17.37 23.70
N GLY A 366 5.75 -17.37 22.61
CA GLY A 366 4.40 -16.82 22.64
C GLY A 366 4.30 -15.32 22.38
N GLN A 367 5.42 -14.63 22.13
CA GLN A 367 5.50 -13.19 21.98
C GLN A 367 6.09 -12.76 20.61
N ILE A 368 5.77 -11.53 20.19
CA ILE A 368 6.24 -10.88 18.96
C ILE A 368 6.68 -9.45 19.32
N GLN A 369 7.91 -9.09 18.96
CA GLN A 369 8.35 -7.70 18.99
C GLN A 369 7.60 -6.91 17.91
N TYR A 370 6.96 -5.80 18.28
CA TYR A 370 6.16 -5.00 17.36
C TYR A 370 6.30 -3.50 17.65
N PRO A 371 6.58 -2.63 16.65
CA PRO A 371 6.91 -2.96 15.26
C PRO A 371 8.16 -3.84 15.12
N CYS A 372 8.18 -4.73 14.12
CA CYS A 372 9.32 -5.63 13.89
C CYS A 372 10.10 -5.11 12.69
N ILE A 373 11.35 -4.69 12.87
CA ILE A 373 12.24 -4.33 11.76
C ILE A 373 13.52 -5.12 11.94
N LYS A 374 13.84 -5.99 10.98
CA LYS A 374 15.05 -6.81 11.00
C LYS A 374 15.78 -6.72 9.65
N ASP A 375 16.76 -7.58 9.45
CA ASP A 375 17.74 -7.49 8.36
C ASP A 375 17.12 -7.51 6.97
N ASN A 376 16.09 -8.31 6.70
CA ASN A 376 15.44 -8.36 5.39
C ASN A 376 14.64 -7.08 5.11
N SER A 377 13.89 -6.55 6.08
CA SER A 377 13.21 -5.25 5.91
C SER A 377 14.22 -4.15 5.65
N LEU A 378 15.32 -4.10 6.43
CA LEU A 378 16.39 -3.12 6.23
C LEU A 378 17.12 -3.31 4.90
N HIS A 379 17.33 -4.56 4.45
CA HIS A 379 17.92 -4.84 3.15
C HIS A 379 17.00 -4.38 2.02
N TYR A 380 15.70 -4.65 2.13
CA TYR A 380 14.68 -4.21 1.18
C TYR A 380 14.67 -2.69 1.01
N ALA A 381 14.64 -1.93 2.11
CA ALA A 381 14.73 -0.47 2.07
C ALA A 381 16.06 0.03 1.46
N ARG A 382 17.19 -0.59 1.83
CA ARG A 382 18.50 -0.28 1.25
C ARG A 382 18.56 -0.54 -0.26
N GLN A 383 17.86 -1.55 -0.76
CA GLN A 383 17.81 -1.83 -2.20
C GLN A 383 16.99 -0.77 -2.95
N LEU A 384 15.87 -0.31 -2.38
CA LEU A 384 15.12 0.82 -2.96
C LEU A 384 16.00 2.08 -3.01
N TRP A 385 16.71 2.40 -1.93
CA TRP A 385 17.65 3.53 -1.91
C TRP A 385 18.74 3.38 -2.97
N LYS A 386 19.33 2.19 -3.13
CA LYS A 386 20.34 1.93 -4.16
C LYS A 386 19.79 2.11 -5.58
N THR A 387 18.55 1.68 -5.83
CA THR A 387 17.89 1.89 -7.13
C THR A 387 17.67 3.37 -7.40
N LEU A 388 17.23 4.13 -6.40
CA LEU A 388 17.09 5.58 -6.49
C LEU A 388 18.45 6.25 -6.78
N GLU A 389 19.49 5.93 -6.01
CA GLU A 389 20.83 6.49 -6.15
C GLU A 389 21.51 6.14 -7.49
N ALA A 390 21.22 4.97 -8.05
CA ALA A 390 21.74 4.52 -9.35
C ALA A 390 20.98 5.12 -10.55
N SER A 391 19.86 5.80 -10.33
CA SER A 391 19.10 6.43 -11.41
C SER A 391 19.91 7.54 -12.09
N GLY A 392 19.87 7.57 -13.43
CA GLY A 392 20.40 8.69 -14.22
C GLY A 392 19.72 10.03 -13.91
N TYR A 393 18.54 10.00 -13.29
CA TYR A 393 17.75 11.16 -12.88
C TYR A 393 17.96 11.56 -11.41
N PHE A 394 18.91 10.94 -10.69
CA PHE A 394 19.11 11.19 -9.27
C PHE A 394 19.28 12.69 -8.95
N SER A 395 18.38 13.21 -8.13
CA SER A 395 18.35 14.60 -7.65
C SER A 395 17.60 14.68 -6.30
N ILE A 396 17.72 15.79 -5.57
CA ILE A 396 16.95 16.02 -4.34
C ILE A 396 15.44 16.07 -4.61
N PRO A 397 14.95 16.78 -5.66
CA PRO A 397 13.53 16.75 -6.03
C PRO A 397 13.01 15.33 -6.31
N LEU A 398 13.78 14.49 -7.01
CA LEU A 398 13.41 13.10 -7.25
C LEU A 398 13.33 12.31 -5.94
N CYS A 399 14.30 12.48 -5.04
CA CYS A 399 14.28 11.79 -3.74
C CYS A 399 13.05 12.21 -2.92
N LEU A 400 12.74 13.51 -2.86
CA LEU A 400 11.58 14.04 -2.15
C LEU A 400 10.26 13.53 -2.76
N SER A 401 10.12 13.61 -4.09
CA SER A 401 8.96 13.09 -4.81
C SER A 401 8.76 11.59 -4.51
N THR A 402 9.83 10.80 -4.64
CA THR A 402 9.81 9.37 -4.32
C THR A 402 9.38 9.11 -2.88
N ILE A 403 9.92 9.85 -1.91
CA ILE A 403 9.59 9.73 -0.49
C ILE A 403 8.12 10.10 -0.22
N ARG A 404 7.61 11.17 -0.82
CA ARG A 404 6.21 11.61 -0.68
C ARG A 404 5.24 10.57 -1.22
N HIS A 405 5.57 9.94 -2.36
CA HIS A 405 4.70 8.94 -2.97
C HIS A 405 4.74 7.57 -2.29
N LEU A 406 5.71 7.30 -1.41
CA LEU A 406 5.71 6.06 -0.62
C LEU A 406 4.59 6.10 0.42
N ARG A 407 3.78 5.04 0.46
CA ARG A 407 2.71 4.90 1.46
C ARG A 407 3.14 4.20 2.74
N SER A 408 4.22 3.41 2.70
CA SER A 408 4.73 2.69 3.88
C SER A 408 5.53 3.63 4.79
N PRO A 409 5.12 3.86 6.06
CA PRO A 409 5.89 4.68 7.01
C PRO A 409 7.31 4.15 7.21
N PHE A 410 7.47 2.82 7.24
CA PHE A 410 8.80 2.20 7.32
C PHE A 410 9.74 2.64 6.17
N LEU A 411 9.29 2.58 4.91
CA LEU A 411 10.14 2.98 3.78
C LEU A 411 10.39 4.49 3.76
N GLN A 412 9.38 5.31 4.08
CA GLN A 412 9.55 6.75 4.20
C GLN A 412 10.66 7.08 5.20
N LEU A 413 10.58 6.52 6.41
CA LEU A 413 11.58 6.74 7.46
C LEU A 413 12.99 6.32 7.00
N GLN A 414 13.13 5.14 6.41
CA GLN A 414 14.43 4.64 5.96
C GLN A 414 15.04 5.47 4.83
N LEU A 415 14.22 5.92 3.86
CA LEU A 415 14.72 6.75 2.77
C LEU A 415 15.03 8.18 3.22
N VAL A 416 14.23 8.73 4.14
CA VAL A 416 14.53 10.01 4.80
C VAL A 416 15.87 9.92 5.54
N GLU A 417 16.09 8.86 6.30
CA GLU A 417 17.35 8.64 7.02
C GLU A 417 18.53 8.54 6.06
N HIS A 418 18.42 7.75 4.98
CA HIS A 418 19.49 7.62 3.99
C HIS A 418 19.80 8.93 3.26
N LEU A 419 18.78 9.71 2.90
CA LEU A 419 18.97 11.01 2.28
C LEU A 419 19.64 11.99 3.25
N MET A 420 19.21 12.02 4.51
CA MET A 420 19.81 12.86 5.52
C MET A 420 21.27 12.49 5.84
N GLN A 421 21.60 11.19 5.81
CA GLN A 421 22.97 10.71 5.99
C GLN A 421 23.94 11.16 4.87
N LYS A 422 23.42 11.56 3.69
CA LYS A 422 24.25 12.17 2.64
C LYS A 422 24.75 13.55 3.04
N PHE A 423 23.95 14.31 3.79
CA PHE A 423 24.30 15.65 4.27
C PHE A 423 25.01 15.61 5.62
N ASN A 424 24.56 14.75 6.52
CA ASN A 424 25.16 14.56 7.84
C ASN A 424 25.30 13.06 8.16
N ARG A 425 26.52 12.53 7.99
CA ARG A 425 26.83 11.10 8.21
C ARG A 425 26.53 10.60 9.63
N SER A 426 26.46 11.49 10.61
CA SER A 426 26.15 11.13 12.01
C SER A 426 24.66 11.02 12.30
N MET A 427 23.81 11.40 11.35
CA MET A 427 22.36 11.44 11.52
C MET A 427 21.76 10.03 11.53
N ASN A 428 20.91 9.78 12.53
CA ASN A 428 20.38 8.45 12.83
C ASN A 428 19.00 8.61 13.46
N LEU A 429 17.95 8.37 12.67
CA LEU A 429 16.57 8.77 12.98
C LEU A 429 15.82 7.69 13.79
N ARG A 430 16.37 7.30 14.94
CA ARG A 430 15.88 6.16 15.74
C ARG A 430 14.72 6.46 16.68
N ASN A 431 14.57 7.72 17.07
CA ASN A 431 13.61 8.16 18.09
C ASN A 431 13.28 9.64 17.93
N VAL A 432 12.26 10.15 18.60
CA VAL A 432 11.83 11.55 18.44
C VAL A 432 12.95 12.52 18.80
N ARG A 433 13.79 12.19 19.79
CA ARG A 433 14.97 12.98 20.16
C ARG A 433 15.90 13.23 18.96
N SER A 434 16.10 12.24 18.11
CA SER A 434 16.96 12.37 16.93
C SER A 434 16.41 13.33 15.86
N PHE A 435 15.10 13.56 15.83
CA PHE A 435 14.48 14.63 15.02
C PHE A 435 14.53 15.99 15.71
N PHE A 436 14.45 16.00 17.05
CA PHE A 436 14.55 17.24 17.82
C PHE A 436 15.95 17.85 17.76
N GLN A 437 17.02 17.05 17.73
CA GLN A 437 18.39 17.58 17.78
C GLN A 437 18.76 18.46 16.57
N PRO A 438 18.47 18.08 15.31
CA PRO A 438 18.64 18.98 14.16
C PRO A 438 17.80 20.25 14.26
N LEU A 439 16.61 20.16 14.85
CA LEU A 439 15.74 21.32 15.10
C LEU A 439 16.35 22.29 16.12
N LEU A 440 16.88 21.75 17.21
CA LEU A 440 17.52 22.55 18.25
C LEU A 440 18.81 23.22 17.76
N ASN A 441 19.59 22.50 16.95
CA ASN A 441 20.86 22.97 16.41
C ASN A 441 20.73 23.90 15.20
N ARG A 442 19.51 24.16 14.72
CA ARG A 442 19.25 25.03 13.56
C ARG A 442 19.94 24.57 12.27
N CYS A 443 20.11 23.26 12.07
CA CYS A 443 20.86 22.72 10.93
C CYS A 443 20.30 23.11 9.55
N TRP A 444 19.01 23.45 9.44
CA TRP A 444 18.43 23.91 8.17
C TRP A 444 18.96 25.29 7.74
N GLN A 445 19.50 26.09 8.66
CA GLN A 445 20.08 27.40 8.34
C GLN A 445 21.36 27.28 7.50
N GLU A 446 22.01 26.12 7.53
CA GLU A 446 23.18 25.81 6.69
C GLU A 446 22.79 25.50 5.23
N CYS A 447 21.49 25.30 4.96
CA CYS A 447 20.96 24.99 3.63
C CYS A 447 20.69 26.26 2.82
N ALA A 448 20.72 26.12 1.49
CA ALA A 448 20.42 27.22 0.57
C ALA A 448 18.97 27.72 0.73
N ILE A 449 18.77 29.04 0.62
CA ILE A 449 17.46 29.69 0.86
C ILE A 449 16.55 29.55 -0.36
N ASP A 450 17.06 29.92 -1.54
CA ASP A 450 16.27 29.99 -2.76
C ASP A 450 16.35 28.69 -3.55
N GLU A 451 15.22 27.98 -3.64
CA GLU A 451 15.04 26.93 -4.62
C GLU A 451 15.06 27.58 -6.01
N PRO A 452 15.99 27.20 -6.92
CA PRO A 452 15.97 27.70 -8.27
C PRO A 452 14.60 27.35 -8.82
N SER A 453 13.95 28.33 -9.46
CA SER A 453 12.73 28.07 -10.21
C SER A 453 13.12 27.12 -11.33
N GLU A 454 13.05 25.81 -11.06
CA GLU A 454 13.04 24.80 -12.09
C GLU A 454 11.80 25.14 -12.91
N ALA A 455 12.01 25.88 -14.00
CA ALA A 455 11.12 25.85 -15.13
C ALA A 455 11.18 24.39 -15.57
N ALA A 456 10.32 23.57 -14.95
CA ALA A 456 10.18 22.18 -15.26
C ALA A 456 10.09 22.15 -16.78
N GLU A 457 11.01 21.42 -17.42
CA GLU A 457 10.83 21.00 -18.80
C GLU A 457 9.56 20.15 -18.78
N GLN A 458 8.40 20.81 -18.76
CA GLN A 458 7.11 20.18 -18.81
C GLN A 458 7.10 19.52 -20.17
N SER A 459 7.31 18.20 -20.16
CA SER A 459 7.11 17.40 -21.34
C SER A 459 5.71 17.71 -21.87
N ALA A 460 5.60 17.97 -23.17
CA ALA A 460 4.30 18.23 -23.79
C ALA A 460 3.35 17.03 -23.67
N THR A 461 3.86 15.85 -23.30
CA THR A 461 3.12 14.59 -23.17
C THR A 461 2.91 14.20 -21.71
N ILE A 462 1.75 13.62 -21.39
CA ILE A 462 1.41 13.14 -20.04
C ILE A 462 2.33 11.97 -19.61
N TYR A 463 2.77 11.14 -20.55
CA TYR A 463 3.65 10.00 -20.30
C TYR A 463 4.94 10.10 -21.11
N PRO A 464 5.94 10.88 -20.67
CA PRO A 464 7.22 10.97 -21.37
C PRO A 464 7.95 9.61 -21.43
N VAL A 465 8.85 9.48 -22.42
CA VAL A 465 9.72 8.31 -22.58
C VAL A 465 10.96 8.48 -21.71
N LEU A 466 11.42 7.39 -21.10
CA LEU A 466 12.65 7.37 -20.32
C LEU A 466 13.87 7.63 -21.22
N ASN A 467 14.65 8.65 -20.91
CA ASN A 467 15.92 8.91 -21.58
C ASN A 467 17.04 8.07 -20.93
N ALA A 468 17.39 6.96 -21.58
CA ALA A 468 18.44 6.06 -21.11
C ALA A 468 19.85 6.68 -21.15
N GLU A 469 20.07 7.74 -21.93
CA GLU A 469 21.35 8.43 -22.05
C GLU A 469 21.54 9.54 -20.99
N ARG A 470 20.50 9.84 -20.20
CA ARG A 470 20.57 10.86 -19.17
C ARG A 470 21.59 10.47 -18.11
N THR A 471 22.53 11.38 -17.84
CA THR A 471 23.53 11.21 -16.79
C THR A 471 23.20 12.05 -15.58
N ARG A 472 23.59 11.54 -14.41
CA ARG A 472 23.36 12.16 -13.10
C ARG A 472 24.02 13.54 -13.01
N LEU A 473 23.32 14.51 -12.43
CA LEU A 473 23.86 15.83 -12.10
C LEU A 473 24.94 15.71 -11.01
N LYS A 474 26.03 16.48 -11.15
CA LYS A 474 27.23 16.37 -10.30
C LYS A 474 27.02 16.86 -8.87
N GLU A 475 26.11 17.81 -8.66
CA GLU A 475 25.83 18.40 -7.35
C GLU A 475 24.32 18.37 -7.07
N CYS A 476 23.97 18.08 -5.82
CA CYS A 476 22.60 17.99 -5.34
C CYS A 476 22.52 18.81 -4.06
N GLU A 477 22.19 20.09 -4.20
CA GLU A 477 21.96 20.98 -3.05
C GLU A 477 20.55 20.77 -2.49
N ILE A 478 20.40 20.88 -1.17
CA ILE A 478 19.11 20.84 -0.48
C ILE A 478 18.77 22.23 0.03
N TYR A 479 17.52 22.64 -0.16
CA TYR A 479 17.03 23.94 0.30
C TYR A 479 16.42 23.87 1.70
N GLN A 480 16.36 25.00 2.41
CA GLN A 480 15.86 25.03 3.80
C GLN A 480 14.47 24.40 3.95
N LYS A 481 13.54 24.75 3.05
CA LYS A 481 12.17 24.21 3.04
C LYS A 481 12.16 22.70 2.82
N GLN A 482 12.95 22.22 1.86
CA GLN A 482 13.08 20.80 1.54
C GLN A 482 13.67 20.01 2.72
N TYR A 483 14.67 20.56 3.41
CA TYR A 483 15.28 19.93 4.59
C TYR A 483 14.26 19.78 5.74
N LEU A 484 13.52 20.85 6.05
CA LEU A 484 12.51 20.84 7.11
C LEU A 484 11.33 19.93 6.77
N GLU A 485 10.92 19.89 5.52
CA GLU A 485 9.89 18.97 5.04
C GLU A 485 10.35 17.52 5.16
N LEU A 486 11.58 17.22 4.76
CA LEU A 486 12.14 15.88 4.83
C LEU A 486 12.20 15.37 6.28
N LEU A 487 12.61 16.22 7.23
CA LEU A 487 12.55 15.91 8.67
C LEU A 487 11.11 15.64 9.13
N LEU A 488 10.13 16.43 8.68
CA LEU A 488 8.73 16.26 9.06
C LEU A 488 8.16 14.93 8.55
N ILE A 489 8.44 14.58 7.29
CA ILE A 489 8.02 13.30 6.71
C ILE A 489 8.60 12.15 7.53
N GLY A 490 9.89 12.21 7.89
CA GLY A 490 10.52 11.21 8.74
C GLY A 490 9.89 11.12 10.14
N LEU A 491 9.60 12.25 10.79
CA LEU A 491 8.98 12.27 12.11
C LEU A 491 7.56 11.70 12.08
N ARG A 492 6.75 12.07 11.07
CA ARG A 492 5.40 11.53 10.89
C ARG A 492 5.46 10.02 10.66
N ALA A 493 6.33 9.57 9.78
CA ALA A 493 6.54 8.15 9.50
C ALA A 493 6.96 7.37 10.76
N TYR A 494 7.84 7.93 11.59
CA TYR A 494 8.21 7.35 12.89
C TYR A 494 6.99 7.26 13.83
N CYS A 495 6.24 8.36 13.97
CA CYS A 495 5.05 8.41 14.82
C CYS A 495 3.97 7.42 14.39
N ASP A 496 3.75 7.25 13.08
CA ASP A 496 2.76 6.31 12.52
C ASP A 496 3.20 4.87 12.70
N MET A 497 4.48 4.57 12.48
CA MET A 497 5.02 3.23 12.70
C MET A 497 4.95 2.80 14.16
N HIS A 498 5.23 3.72 15.09
CA HIS A 498 5.23 3.46 16.53
C HIS A 498 3.89 3.75 17.22
N GLN A 499 2.91 4.32 16.53
CA GLN A 499 1.60 4.71 17.07
C GLN A 499 1.68 5.67 18.26
N LEU A 500 2.66 6.57 18.23
CA LEU A 500 2.85 7.57 19.29
C LEU A 500 1.59 8.41 19.56
N PRO A 501 0.82 8.88 18.54
CA PRO A 501 -0.40 9.63 18.80
C PRO A 501 -1.48 8.80 19.52
N ALA A 502 -1.60 7.51 19.22
CA ALA A 502 -2.55 6.63 19.88
C ALA A 502 -2.14 6.36 21.34
N TYR A 503 -0.85 6.11 21.57
CA TYR A 503 -0.32 5.95 22.92
C TYR A 503 -0.47 7.22 23.76
N PHE A 504 -0.16 8.39 23.18
CA PHE A 504 -0.36 9.68 23.83
C PHE A 504 -1.81 9.89 24.28
N ARG A 505 -2.79 9.60 23.41
CA ARG A 505 -4.21 9.70 23.79
C ARG A 505 -4.57 8.76 24.94
N GLU A 506 -4.15 7.50 24.87
CA GLU A 506 -4.45 6.53 25.92
C GLU A 506 -3.86 6.95 27.27
N ILE A 507 -2.64 7.51 27.33
CA ILE A 507 -2.08 8.00 28.60
C ILE A 507 -2.78 9.27 29.13
N MET A 508 -3.29 10.13 28.24
CA MET A 508 -3.99 11.37 28.60
C MET A 508 -5.44 11.17 29.06
N VAL A 509 -6.08 10.04 28.69
CA VAL A 509 -7.37 9.66 29.28
C VAL A 509 -7.15 9.38 30.77
N GLN A 510 -7.61 10.30 31.62
CA GLN A 510 -7.67 10.07 33.06
C GLN A 510 -8.59 8.87 33.34
N PRO A 511 -8.25 8.00 34.30
CA PRO A 511 -9.16 6.93 34.69
C PRO A 511 -10.47 7.57 35.14
N ALA A 512 -11.58 7.19 34.50
CA ALA A 512 -12.90 7.63 34.94
C ALA A 512 -13.03 7.33 36.44
N PRO A 513 -13.50 8.28 37.27
CA PRO A 513 -13.81 7.96 38.65
C PRO A 513 -14.80 6.80 38.60
N LYS A 514 -14.47 5.71 39.29
CA LYS A 514 -15.32 4.51 39.38
C LYS A 514 -16.72 4.97 39.71
N ALA A 515 -17.63 4.91 38.73
CA ALA A 515 -19.02 5.15 38.97
C ALA A 515 -19.44 4.15 40.05
N SER A 516 -19.78 4.68 41.22
CA SER A 516 -20.49 3.95 42.24
C SER A 516 -21.67 3.28 41.55
N ILE A 517 -21.78 1.97 41.78
CA ILE A 517 -22.95 1.19 41.43
C ILE A 517 -24.14 1.83 42.16
N ASP A 518 -24.87 2.69 41.48
CA ASP A 518 -26.27 2.94 41.77
C ASP A 518 -27.01 3.18 40.46
N GLY A 519 -27.93 2.26 40.18
CA GLY A 519 -28.65 2.20 38.93
C GLY A 519 -29.61 3.35 38.80
N THR A 520 -29.30 4.30 37.92
CA THR A 520 -30.33 5.02 37.17
C THR A 520 -29.70 5.56 35.89
N LEU A 521 -30.16 5.07 34.74
CA LEU A 521 -29.82 5.63 33.43
C LEU A 521 -30.31 7.08 33.33
N PRO A 522 -29.51 7.98 32.76
CA PRO A 522 -30.06 9.06 31.96
C PRO A 522 -29.52 8.99 30.54
N VAL A 523 -30.46 8.86 29.61
CA VAL A 523 -30.33 9.21 28.20
C VAL A 523 -29.96 10.69 28.13
N ALA A 524 -28.82 11.04 27.53
CA ALA A 524 -28.50 12.43 27.19
C ALA A 524 -27.70 12.53 25.88
N LEU A 525 -28.44 12.92 24.84
CA LEU A 525 -28.10 13.74 23.68
C LEU A 525 -26.65 13.75 23.17
N ALA A 526 -26.47 13.04 22.05
CA ALA A 526 -25.45 13.37 21.07
C ALA A 526 -25.86 14.63 20.29
N SER A 527 -25.16 15.73 20.52
CA SER A 527 -25.11 16.85 19.59
C SER A 527 -23.71 17.46 19.58
N SER A 528 -22.99 17.30 18.46
CA SER A 528 -22.46 18.42 17.67
C SER A 528 -21.27 18.01 16.80
N ASN A 529 -21.39 18.45 15.54
CA ASN A 529 -20.34 18.74 14.57
C ASN A 529 -19.65 17.54 13.90
N GLU A 530 -20.34 17.03 12.88
CA GLU A 530 -19.75 16.29 11.77
C GLU A 530 -18.72 17.19 11.05
N CYS A 531 -17.45 16.83 11.20
CA CYS A 531 -16.35 17.31 10.38
C CYS A 531 -16.14 16.29 9.24
N PRO A 532 -15.76 16.70 8.02
CA PRO A 532 -15.65 15.80 6.87
C PRO A 532 -14.70 14.63 7.14
N LEU A 533 -15.10 13.44 6.70
CA LEU A 533 -14.45 12.14 6.92
C LEU A 533 -13.06 11.96 6.27
N GLU A 534 -12.49 12.98 5.62
CA GLU A 534 -11.32 12.85 4.75
C GLU A 534 -9.96 13.17 5.38
N THR A 535 -9.88 13.49 6.68
CA THR A 535 -8.59 13.82 7.34
C THR A 535 -8.39 13.19 8.73
N ARG A 536 -9.07 12.08 9.05
CA ARG A 536 -8.74 11.33 10.28
C ARG A 536 -7.62 10.31 10.03
N ILE A 537 -6.49 10.53 10.71
CA ILE A 537 -5.33 9.63 10.76
C ILE A 537 -5.63 8.30 11.48
N VAL A 538 -6.77 8.16 12.18
CA VAL A 538 -7.13 6.90 12.87
C VAL A 538 -8.62 6.59 12.69
N PRO A 539 -8.99 5.36 12.28
CA PRO A 539 -10.38 4.91 12.24
C PRO A 539 -11.03 4.96 13.64
N PRO A 540 -12.36 5.10 13.74
CA PRO A 540 -13.05 5.07 15.03
C PRO A 540 -12.71 3.77 15.78
N ILE A 541 -12.40 3.90 17.08
CA ILE A 541 -12.04 2.79 17.97
C ILE A 541 -13.19 1.78 17.97
N VAL A 542 -13.01 0.66 17.30
CA VAL A 542 -13.91 -0.49 17.42
C VAL A 542 -13.58 -1.17 18.74
N HIS A 543 -14.50 -1.11 19.70
CA HIS A 543 -14.35 -1.73 21.03
C HIS A 543 -14.48 -3.28 21.01
N ASP A 544 -13.90 -3.96 20.01
CA ASP A 544 -13.82 -5.42 19.99
C ASP A 544 -12.49 -5.88 20.61
N GLU A 545 -12.52 -6.36 21.85
CA GLU A 545 -11.34 -6.87 22.55
C GLU A 545 -10.64 -8.03 21.81
N ARG A 546 -11.35 -8.72 20.89
CA ARG A 546 -10.77 -9.77 20.04
C ARG A 546 -9.84 -9.24 18.96
N MET A 547 -9.89 -7.94 18.68
CA MET A 547 -9.01 -7.23 17.74
C MET A 547 -7.80 -6.61 18.45
N ILE A 548 -7.36 -7.22 19.55
CA ILE A 548 -6.18 -6.80 20.32
C ILE A 548 -5.24 -7.98 20.47
N PHE A 549 -4.07 -7.89 19.84
CA PHE A 549 -3.09 -8.95 19.90
C PHE A 549 -2.39 -8.94 21.26
N GLN A 550 -2.66 -9.98 22.07
CA GLN A 550 -2.10 -10.07 23.41
C GLN A 550 -0.63 -10.53 23.42
N GLY A 551 -0.11 -11.07 22.31
CA GLY A 551 1.24 -11.59 22.21
C GLY A 551 2.31 -10.55 21.87
N VAL A 552 2.09 -9.25 22.09
CA VAL A 552 3.15 -8.24 21.88
C VAL A 552 4.20 -8.38 22.99
N ALA A 553 5.48 -8.51 22.61
CA ALA A 553 6.61 -8.52 23.52
C ALA A 553 6.81 -7.11 24.09
N MET A 554 6.86 -7.01 25.41
CA MET A 554 6.94 -5.74 26.12
C MET A 554 8.11 -5.78 27.10
N SER A 555 8.98 -4.75 27.05
CA SER A 555 10.09 -4.56 27.97
C SER A 555 9.98 -3.23 28.71
N GLY A 556 10.64 -3.11 29.86
CA GLY A 556 10.73 -1.83 30.58
C GLY A 556 11.42 -0.74 29.76
N GLU A 557 12.46 -1.12 29.00
CA GLU A 557 13.19 -0.23 28.09
C GLU A 557 12.27 0.37 27.02
N LEU A 558 11.38 -0.44 26.43
CA LEU A 558 10.41 0.03 25.43
C LEU A 558 9.43 1.06 26.03
N VAL A 559 8.98 0.86 27.27
CA VAL A 559 8.08 1.82 27.94
C VAL A 559 8.80 3.15 28.21
N VAL A 560 10.07 3.10 28.58
CA VAL A 560 10.90 4.30 28.77
C VAL A 560 11.12 5.03 27.44
N GLU A 561 11.43 4.31 26.37
CA GLU A 561 11.59 4.88 25.03
C GLU A 561 10.34 5.64 24.58
N TYR A 562 9.16 5.03 24.70
CA TYR A 562 7.89 5.66 24.34
C TYR A 562 7.56 6.89 25.21
N ARG A 563 7.95 6.90 26.49
CA ARG A 563 7.79 8.07 27.36
C ARG A 563 8.72 9.20 26.95
N ASP A 564 9.97 8.88 26.64
CA ASP A 564 10.94 9.85 26.14
C ASP A 564 10.48 10.43 24.79
N ASP A 565 9.97 9.60 23.89
CA ASP A 565 9.44 10.07 22.60
C ASP A 565 8.30 11.07 22.78
N ILE A 566 7.34 10.78 23.66
CA ILE A 566 6.27 11.72 23.98
C ILE A 566 6.84 13.02 24.57
N LYS A 567 7.81 12.93 25.49
CA LYS A 567 8.46 14.11 26.06
C LYS A 567 9.11 14.96 24.96
N TYR A 568 9.85 14.36 24.04
CA TYR A 568 10.50 15.10 22.95
C TYR A 568 9.50 15.66 21.94
N LEU A 569 8.37 14.99 21.69
CA LEU A 569 7.27 15.57 20.88
C LEU A 569 6.73 16.85 21.52
N LEU A 570 6.55 16.85 22.86
CA LEU A 570 6.12 18.03 23.60
C LEU A 570 7.17 19.15 23.61
N LEU A 571 8.47 18.81 23.68
CA LEU A 571 9.56 19.79 23.58
C LEU A 571 9.64 20.41 22.18
N ILE A 572 9.46 19.64 21.11
CA ILE A 572 9.38 20.17 19.74
C ILE A 572 8.23 21.19 19.67
N LYS A 573 7.04 20.84 20.18
CA LYS A 573 5.89 21.74 20.30
C LYS A 573 6.27 23.04 21.00
N GLU A 574 6.89 22.97 22.17
CA GLU A 574 7.23 24.15 22.97
C GLU A 574 8.22 25.05 22.24
N GLN A 575 9.21 24.48 21.58
CA GLN A 575 10.17 25.23 20.75
C GLN A 575 9.48 25.93 19.58
N LEU A 576 8.60 25.23 18.84
CA LEU A 576 7.90 25.83 17.71
C LEU A 576 6.93 26.95 18.13
N LYS A 577 6.39 26.90 19.36
CA LYS A 577 5.57 27.98 19.93
C LYS A 577 6.36 29.24 20.27
N GLN A 578 7.67 29.12 20.49
CA GLN A 578 8.56 30.25 20.79
C GLN A 578 9.04 30.98 19.53
N ILE A 579 8.66 30.52 18.33
CA ILE A 579 9.03 31.17 17.07
C ILE A 579 8.20 32.46 16.91
N GLU A 580 8.88 33.61 17.01
CA GLU A 580 8.28 34.94 16.85
C GLU A 580 8.36 35.45 15.40
N SER A 581 9.35 35.00 14.61
CA SER A 581 9.54 35.43 13.22
C SER A 581 8.42 34.89 12.31
N THR A 582 7.81 35.77 11.52
CA THR A 582 6.76 35.40 10.55
C THR A 582 7.28 34.48 9.45
N GLU A 583 8.52 34.69 9.01
CA GLU A 583 9.16 33.88 7.96
C GLU A 583 9.47 32.47 8.47
N GLU A 584 10.05 32.37 9.67
CA GLU A 584 10.35 31.08 10.30
C GLU A 584 9.04 30.33 10.64
N ARG A 585 8.01 31.04 11.09
CA ARG A 585 6.69 30.46 11.34
C ARG A 585 6.04 29.91 10.08
N ALA A 586 6.25 30.54 8.92
CA ALA A 586 5.79 30.03 7.62
C ALA A 586 6.53 28.74 7.22
N LEU A 587 7.85 28.67 7.45
CA LEU A 587 8.64 27.45 7.20
C LEU A 587 8.15 26.25 8.04
N PHE A 588 7.77 26.50 9.30
CA PHE A 588 7.29 25.47 10.22
C PHE A 588 5.77 25.24 10.21
N HIS A 589 5.03 25.82 9.24
CA HIS A 589 3.56 25.72 9.22
C HIS A 589 3.05 24.27 9.25
N HIS A 590 3.59 23.40 8.40
CA HIS A 590 3.19 21.99 8.35
C HIS A 590 3.56 21.20 9.62
N TRP A 591 4.65 21.59 10.29
CA TRP A 591 5.03 21.01 11.59
C TRP A 591 4.00 21.33 12.66
N MET A 592 3.55 22.59 12.72
CA MET A 592 2.53 23.04 13.66
C MET A 592 1.20 22.32 13.44
N ILE A 593 0.79 22.13 12.17
CA ILE A 593 -0.40 21.35 11.83
C ILE A 593 -0.27 19.91 12.33
N PHE A 594 0.82 19.23 11.96
CA PHE A 594 1.03 17.83 12.36
C PHE A 594 0.99 17.65 13.88
N LEU A 595 1.73 18.47 14.64
CA LEU A 595 1.72 18.38 16.10
C LEU A 595 0.30 18.60 16.64
N SER A 596 -0.48 19.49 16.05
CA SER A 596 -1.86 19.73 16.47
C SER A 596 -2.80 18.54 16.31
N GLU A 597 -2.51 17.63 15.36
CA GLU A 597 -3.24 16.37 15.17
C GLU A 597 -2.90 15.34 16.27
N VAL A 598 -1.68 15.39 16.82
CA VAL A 598 -1.21 14.47 17.86
C VAL A 598 -1.86 14.77 19.21
N ASP A 599 -2.04 16.05 19.54
CA ASP A 599 -2.68 16.49 20.79
C ASP A 599 -3.63 17.67 20.53
N PRO A 600 -4.96 17.51 20.54
CA PRO A 600 -5.89 18.61 20.19
C PRO A 600 -5.82 19.87 21.06
N SER A 601 -5.20 19.81 22.25
CA SER A 601 -4.90 21.00 23.06
C SER A 601 -3.81 21.90 22.45
N LEU A 602 -3.28 21.50 21.30
CA LEU A 602 -2.22 22.13 20.51
C LEU A 602 -2.70 23.04 19.38
N ARG A 603 -3.97 23.45 19.29
CA ARG A 603 -4.32 24.46 18.29
C ARG A 603 -3.48 25.73 18.52
N ILE A 604 -2.45 25.90 17.69
CA ILE A 604 -1.65 27.11 17.64
C ILE A 604 -2.50 28.10 16.86
N VAL A 605 -3.01 29.12 17.55
CA VAL A 605 -3.68 30.28 16.95
C VAL A 605 -2.63 31.15 16.25
#